data_AF-A0A353JA53-F1
#
_entry.id   AF-A0A353JA53-F1
#
_cell.length_a   1.000
_cell.length_b   1.000
_cell.length_c   1.000
_cell.angle_alpha   90.00
_cell.angle_beta   90.00
_cell.angle_gamma   90.00
#
_symmetry.space_group_name_H-M   'P 1'
#
loop_
_entity.id
_entity.type
_entity.pdbx_description
1 polymer ?
#
loop_
_entity_poly.entity_id
_entity_poly.type
_entity_poly.pdbx_seq_one_letter_code
_entity_poly.pdbx_strand_id
1 'polypeptide(L)'
;MKIKIMVTESLYSNNVVKLTDAQWRLYYYFLSICEDNFICKQNPKIKHCCEILNLTKPTYYNAIKALLKYNLITDYNDSIVINKSTDDFVNIEMSVLKVLLHFSKTADLIRLYLMFLKFGNTKIKHFTKRKIADLLGHNSSNEECYKSAEHCLNILQDLKLIDLTIEEKKCCGKSYNSYTVNKVYETNDYFNSDKLSDILNNIPNEIKDWAADADR
;
A
#
# COMPACT_ATOMS: atom_id res chain seq x y z
N MET A 1 -7.63 15.70 5.10
CA MET A 1 -8.85 15.25 4.40
C MET A 1 -8.68 13.76 4.15
N LYS A 2 -9.66 12.95 4.56
CA LYS A 2 -9.62 11.49 4.40
C LYS A 2 -10.15 11.07 3.03
N ILE A 3 -9.34 10.29 2.31
CA ILE A 3 -9.73 9.64 1.07
C ILE A 3 -10.29 8.24 1.40
N LYS A 4 -11.29 7.81 0.64
CA LYS A 4 -11.81 6.44 0.67
C LYS A 4 -11.08 5.61 -0.38
N ILE A 5 -10.49 4.48 0.01
CA ILE A 5 -9.76 3.56 -0.90
C ILE A 5 -10.39 2.18 -0.90
N MET A 6 -10.55 1.59 -2.10
CA MET A 6 -11.00 0.21 -2.28
C MET A 6 -9.95 -0.80 -1.79
N VAL A 7 -10.37 -1.77 -0.98
CA VAL A 7 -9.51 -2.83 -0.43
C VAL A 7 -10.05 -4.20 -0.85
N THR A 8 -9.35 -4.89 -1.76
CA THR A 8 -9.71 -6.25 -2.18
C THR A 8 -9.05 -7.28 -1.27
N GLU A 9 -9.83 -8.05 -0.51
CA GLU A 9 -9.33 -9.03 0.48
C GLU A 9 -9.34 -10.51 0.03
N SER A 10 -9.84 -10.87 -1.16
CA SER A 10 -10.29 -12.27 -1.30
C SER A 10 -9.22 -13.27 -1.77
N LEU A 11 -8.94 -14.25 -0.90
CA LEU A 11 -8.37 -15.57 -1.24
C LEU A 11 -9.32 -16.44 -2.09
N TYR A 12 -10.59 -16.07 -2.22
CA TYR A 12 -11.59 -16.79 -3.04
C TYR A 12 -12.68 -15.83 -3.54
N SER A 13 -12.61 -15.40 -4.80
CA SER A 13 -13.78 -15.05 -5.63
C SER A 13 -13.32 -14.85 -7.09
N ASN A 14 -13.98 -15.50 -8.04
CA ASN A 14 -13.55 -15.59 -9.45
C ASN A 14 -13.65 -14.28 -10.25
N ASN A 15 -13.85 -13.13 -9.59
CA ASN A 15 -13.91 -11.80 -10.20
C ASN A 15 -12.90 -10.81 -9.61
N VAL A 16 -11.83 -11.28 -8.96
CA VAL A 16 -10.71 -10.41 -8.56
C VAL A 16 -10.19 -9.69 -9.81
N VAL A 17 -10.26 -8.37 -9.79
CA VAL A 17 -9.56 -7.54 -10.76
C VAL A 17 -8.08 -7.88 -10.62
N LYS A 18 -7.53 -8.66 -11.56
CA LYS A 18 -6.12 -9.08 -11.59
C LYS A 18 -5.25 -7.90 -11.99
N LEU A 19 -5.27 -6.85 -11.18
CA LEU A 19 -4.34 -5.74 -11.34
C LEU A 19 -2.95 -6.19 -10.92
N THR A 20 -1.96 -5.77 -11.68
CA THR A 20 -0.55 -5.88 -11.32
C THR A 20 -0.19 -4.84 -10.25
N ASP A 21 0.94 -5.01 -9.57
CA ASP A 21 1.41 -4.03 -8.59
C ASP A 21 1.59 -2.62 -9.17
N ALA A 22 2.04 -2.52 -10.43
CA ALA A 22 2.14 -1.24 -11.13
C ALA A 22 0.77 -0.59 -11.34
N GLN A 23 -0.25 -1.39 -11.64
CA GLN A 23 -1.63 -0.92 -11.81
C GLN A 23 -2.22 -0.43 -10.48
N TRP A 24 -2.04 -1.19 -9.40
CA TRP A 24 -2.46 -0.76 -8.06
C TRP A 24 -1.76 0.50 -7.58
N ARG A 25 -0.44 0.58 -7.73
CA ARG A 25 0.32 1.78 -7.34
C ARG A 25 -0.13 3.01 -8.12
N LEU A 26 -0.39 2.87 -9.41
CA LEU A 26 -0.91 3.98 -10.22
C LEU A 26 -2.32 4.41 -9.79
N TYR A 27 -3.19 3.44 -9.47
CA TYR A 27 -4.53 3.72 -8.94
C TYR A 27 -4.48 4.49 -7.62
N TYR A 28 -3.66 4.02 -6.65
CA TYR A 28 -3.47 4.69 -5.37
C TYR A 28 -2.82 6.07 -5.52
N TYR A 29 -1.92 6.23 -6.50
CA TYR A 29 -1.35 7.54 -6.82
C TYR A 29 -2.42 8.52 -7.29
N PHE A 30 -3.29 8.14 -8.23
CA PHE A 30 -4.38 9.02 -8.65
C PHE A 30 -5.33 9.36 -7.50
N LEU A 31 -5.69 8.38 -6.68
CA LEU A 31 -6.44 8.64 -5.44
C LEU A 31 -5.78 9.71 -4.56
N SER A 32 -4.46 9.70 -4.45
CA SER A 32 -3.70 10.64 -3.60
C SER A 32 -3.63 12.09 -4.12
N ILE A 33 -3.90 12.30 -5.42
CA ILE A 33 -3.82 13.62 -6.07
C ILE A 33 -5.18 14.13 -6.57
N CYS A 34 -6.22 13.30 -6.51
CA CYS A 34 -7.58 13.70 -6.85
C CYS A 34 -8.19 14.57 -5.74
N GLU A 35 -9.06 15.50 -6.13
CA GLU A 35 -9.80 16.37 -5.21
C GLU A 35 -11.01 15.66 -4.57
N ASP A 36 -11.77 16.37 -3.73
CA ASP A 36 -12.92 15.92 -2.94
C ASP A 36 -13.99 15.15 -3.75
N ASN A 37 -14.06 15.40 -5.06
CA ASN A 37 -14.97 14.74 -6.01
C ASN A 37 -14.34 13.57 -6.77
N PHE A 38 -13.15 13.11 -6.38
CA PHE A 38 -12.43 12.01 -7.03
C PHE A 38 -12.05 12.34 -8.48
N ILE A 39 -11.89 13.63 -8.76
CA ILE A 39 -11.47 14.15 -10.06
C ILE A 39 -10.04 14.64 -9.92
N CYS A 40 -9.15 14.11 -10.74
CA CYS A 40 -7.79 14.56 -10.89
C CYS A 40 -7.78 15.62 -12.01
N LYS A 41 -7.94 16.91 -11.64
CA LYS A 41 -8.13 18.05 -12.56
C LYS A 41 -6.98 18.32 -13.53
N GLN A 42 -5.81 17.72 -13.31
CA GLN A 42 -4.71 17.76 -14.25
C GLN A 42 -4.16 16.35 -14.40
N ASN A 43 -4.10 15.87 -15.64
CA ASN A 43 -3.37 14.67 -15.97
C ASN A 43 -1.92 14.84 -15.49
N PRO A 44 -1.49 14.13 -14.43
CA PRO A 44 -0.17 14.32 -13.89
C PRO A 44 0.87 14.00 -14.96
N LYS A 45 1.92 14.82 -15.06
CA LYS A 45 2.95 14.64 -16.10
C LYS A 45 3.46 13.20 -16.02
N ILE A 46 3.29 12.45 -17.11
CA ILE A 46 3.63 11.01 -17.17
C ILE A 46 5.05 10.75 -16.65
N LYS A 47 6.01 11.61 -17.03
CA LYS A 47 7.40 11.54 -16.57
C LYS A 47 7.49 11.54 -15.03
N HIS A 48 6.76 12.45 -14.38
CA HIS A 48 6.75 12.58 -12.94
C HIS A 48 6.09 11.37 -12.25
N CYS A 49 4.98 10.87 -12.79
CA CYS A 49 4.35 9.64 -12.28
C CYS A 49 5.30 8.44 -12.36
N CYS A 50 5.97 8.30 -13.50
CA CYS A 50 6.95 7.24 -13.73
C CYS A 50 8.13 7.32 -12.75
N GLU A 51 8.61 8.53 -12.46
CA GLU A 51 9.68 8.75 -11.47
C GLU A 51 9.23 8.37 -10.05
N ILE A 52 8.08 8.90 -9.59
CA ILE A 52 7.56 8.62 -8.24
C ILE A 52 7.28 7.15 -8.04
N LEU A 53 6.66 6.51 -9.02
CA LEU A 53 6.19 5.12 -8.91
C LEU A 53 7.24 4.10 -9.37
N ASN A 54 8.42 4.56 -9.80
CA ASN A 54 9.45 3.73 -10.43
C ASN A 54 8.86 2.84 -11.55
N LEU A 55 8.18 3.47 -12.51
CA LEU A 55 7.52 2.82 -13.65
C LEU A 55 8.17 3.24 -14.96
N THR A 56 8.20 2.34 -15.93
CA THR A 56 8.52 2.70 -17.31
C THR A 56 7.29 3.28 -18.00
N LYS A 57 7.50 4.14 -19.00
CA LYS A 57 6.42 4.74 -19.80
C LYS A 57 5.47 3.69 -20.43
N PRO A 58 5.96 2.55 -20.98
CA PRO A 58 5.07 1.48 -21.42
C PRO A 58 4.23 0.87 -20.29
N THR A 59 4.82 0.67 -19.12
CA THR A 59 4.12 0.13 -17.93
C THR A 59 3.02 1.07 -17.47
N TYR A 60 3.27 2.39 -17.47
CA TYR A 60 2.26 3.41 -17.19
C TYR A 60 1.05 3.30 -18.11
N TYR A 61 1.23 3.26 -19.43
CA TYR A 61 0.10 3.17 -20.36
C TYR A 61 -0.65 1.84 -20.25
N ASN A 62 0.07 0.74 -20.04
CA ASN A 62 -0.56 -0.55 -19.80
C ASN A 62 -1.39 -0.53 -18.50
N ALA A 63 -0.92 0.19 -17.49
CA ALA A 63 -1.66 0.38 -16.26
C ALA A 63 -2.93 1.21 -16.47
N ILE A 64 -2.85 2.36 -17.15
CA ILE A 64 -4.02 3.17 -17.53
C ILE A 64 -5.07 2.34 -18.26
N LYS A 65 -4.66 1.60 -19.30
CA LYS A 65 -5.58 0.76 -20.09
C LYS A 65 -6.30 -0.26 -19.22
N ALA A 66 -5.59 -0.88 -18.27
CA ALA A 66 -6.19 -1.83 -17.35
C ALA A 66 -7.18 -1.15 -16.39
N LEU A 67 -6.80 -0.02 -15.78
CA LEU A 67 -7.69 0.71 -14.86
C LEU A 67 -8.98 1.19 -15.54
N LEU A 68 -8.89 1.64 -16.80
CA LEU A 68 -10.06 1.97 -17.64
C LEU A 68 -10.89 0.71 -17.95
N LYS A 69 -10.24 -0.37 -18.40
CA LYS A 69 -10.91 -1.65 -18.72
C LYS A 69 -11.70 -2.20 -17.54
N TYR A 70 -11.17 -2.04 -16.33
CA TYR A 70 -11.80 -2.51 -15.09
C TYR A 70 -12.70 -1.46 -14.43
N ASN A 71 -12.99 -0.36 -15.13
CA ASN A 71 -13.86 0.71 -14.67
C ASN A 71 -13.46 1.29 -13.30
N LEU A 72 -12.17 1.26 -12.96
CA LEU A 72 -11.64 1.86 -11.74
C LEU A 72 -11.37 3.35 -11.92
N ILE A 73 -11.09 3.74 -13.15
CA ILE A 73 -10.98 5.13 -13.56
C ILE A 73 -11.78 5.36 -14.84
N THR A 74 -12.13 6.61 -15.11
CA THR A 74 -12.69 7.09 -16.36
C THR A 74 -11.90 8.30 -16.84
N ASP A 75 -11.64 8.36 -18.15
CA ASP A 75 -11.04 9.52 -18.79
C ASP A 75 -12.17 10.49 -19.20
N TYR A 76 -12.08 11.74 -18.74
CA TYR A 76 -13.08 12.78 -19.00
C TYR A 76 -12.39 14.13 -19.20
N ASN A 77 -12.45 14.68 -20.42
CA ASN A 77 -11.95 16.02 -20.75
C ASN A 77 -10.56 16.32 -20.15
N ASP A 78 -9.56 15.50 -20.51
CA ASP A 78 -8.17 15.58 -20.03
C ASP A 78 -7.97 15.35 -18.51
N SER A 79 -9.01 14.89 -17.81
CA SER A 79 -9.00 14.57 -16.38
C SER A 79 -9.25 13.08 -16.14
N ILE A 80 -8.65 12.56 -15.07
CA ILE A 80 -8.91 11.19 -14.60
C ILE A 80 -9.94 11.26 -13.47
N VAL A 81 -11.05 10.54 -13.60
CA VAL A 81 -12.08 10.39 -12.57
C VAL A 81 -11.92 9.01 -11.94
N ILE A 82 -11.87 8.92 -10.61
CA ILE A 82 -11.87 7.64 -9.90
C ILE A 82 -13.30 7.20 -9.66
N ASN A 83 -13.61 5.99 -10.13
CA ASN A 83 -14.94 5.42 -9.94
C ASN A 83 -15.04 4.77 -8.55
N LYS A 84 -16.05 5.18 -7.79
CA LYS A 84 -16.37 4.55 -6.51
C LYS A 84 -17.12 3.24 -6.76
N SER A 85 -16.59 2.14 -6.25
CA SER A 85 -17.43 1.02 -5.80
C SER A 85 -17.98 1.41 -4.40
N THR A 86 -19.13 0.89 -3.95
CA THR A 86 -19.71 1.33 -2.67
C THR A 86 -19.36 0.44 -1.49
N ASP A 87 -18.77 -0.74 -1.72
CA ASP A 87 -18.87 -1.82 -0.73
C ASP A 87 -17.54 -2.21 -0.04
N ASP A 88 -16.37 -1.73 -0.51
CA ASP A 88 -15.04 -2.17 -0.03
C ASP A 88 -14.09 -1.04 0.41
N PHE A 89 -14.60 0.10 0.90
CA PHE A 89 -13.78 1.31 1.08
C PHE A 89 -13.29 1.54 2.52
N VAL A 90 -11.98 1.76 2.67
CA VAL A 90 -11.31 2.15 3.92
C VAL A 90 -10.93 3.64 3.88
N ASN A 91 -11.09 4.34 5.01
CA ASN A 91 -10.67 5.74 5.14
C ASN A 91 -9.18 5.83 5.46
N ILE A 92 -8.45 6.68 4.75
CA ILE A 92 -7.04 6.98 4.99
C ILE A 92 -6.77 8.47 4.79
N GLU A 93 -5.95 9.09 5.63
CA GLU A 93 -5.48 10.46 5.37
C GLU A 93 -4.58 10.51 4.13
N MET A 94 -4.78 11.55 3.32
CA MET A 94 -4.02 11.74 2.08
C MET A 94 -2.51 11.82 2.30
N SER A 95 -2.06 12.42 3.40
CA SER A 95 -0.64 12.52 3.75
C SER A 95 0.01 11.16 4.01
N VAL A 96 -0.71 10.25 4.69
CA VAL A 96 -0.26 8.86 4.91
C VAL A 96 -0.12 8.13 3.58
N LEU A 97 -1.13 8.22 2.71
CA LEU A 97 -1.11 7.56 1.40
C LEU A 97 0.08 8.00 0.54
N LYS A 98 0.38 9.30 0.52
CA LYS A 98 1.52 9.86 -0.22
C LYS A 98 2.85 9.32 0.29
N VAL A 99 3.02 9.21 1.61
CA VAL A 99 4.24 8.63 2.19
C VAL A 99 4.35 7.15 1.87
N LEU A 100 3.27 6.38 2.03
CA LEU A 100 3.30 4.95 1.71
C LEU A 100 3.62 4.69 0.24
N LEU A 101 3.11 5.50 -0.68
CA LEU A 101 3.46 5.44 -2.11
C LEU A 101 4.96 5.67 -2.36
N HIS A 102 5.62 6.49 -1.55
CA HIS A 102 7.06 6.73 -1.67
C HIS A 102 7.91 5.50 -1.30
N PHE A 103 7.49 4.78 -0.25
CA PHE A 103 8.20 3.58 0.22
C PHE A 103 7.78 2.30 -0.52
N SER A 104 6.81 2.38 -1.42
CA SER A 104 6.16 1.23 -2.03
C SER A 104 6.71 0.92 -3.43
N LYS A 105 7.68 -0.01 -3.49
CA LYS A 105 8.04 -0.68 -4.76
C LYS A 105 6.97 -1.68 -5.22
N THR A 106 6.20 -2.23 -4.28
CA THR A 106 5.05 -3.10 -4.54
C THR A 106 3.82 -2.53 -3.84
N ALA A 107 2.63 -2.79 -4.36
CA ALA A 107 1.39 -2.34 -3.72
C ALA A 107 1.12 -3.00 -2.35
N ASP A 108 1.99 -3.91 -1.90
CA ASP A 108 1.85 -4.66 -0.65
C ASP A 108 1.88 -3.76 0.57
N LEU A 109 2.77 -2.77 0.62
CA LEU A 109 2.88 -1.88 1.79
C LEU A 109 1.55 -1.13 2.02
N ILE A 110 0.96 -0.60 0.95
CA ILE A 110 -0.32 0.11 0.97
C ILE A 110 -1.45 -0.87 1.31
N ARG A 111 -1.48 -2.04 0.65
CA ARG A 111 -2.49 -3.09 0.90
C ARG A 111 -2.44 -3.56 2.34
N LEU A 112 -1.27 -3.86 2.88
CA LEU A 112 -1.09 -4.34 4.25
C LEU A 112 -1.60 -3.31 5.26
N TYR A 113 -1.23 -2.04 5.09
CA TYR A 113 -1.73 -0.96 5.94
C TYR A 113 -3.26 -0.83 5.87
N LEU A 114 -3.83 -0.85 4.66
CA LEU A 114 -5.28 -0.77 4.46
C LEU A 114 -6.03 -1.98 5.03
N MET A 115 -5.48 -3.19 4.89
CA MET A 115 -6.01 -4.39 5.52
C MET A 115 -6.00 -4.28 7.04
N PHE A 116 -4.91 -3.77 7.61
CA PHE A 116 -4.85 -3.51 9.05
C PHE A 116 -5.82 -2.42 9.48
N LEU A 117 -6.05 -1.37 8.69
CA LEU A 117 -7.11 -0.40 8.97
C LEU A 117 -8.51 -1.03 8.95
N LYS A 118 -8.78 -1.94 7.99
CA LYS A 118 -10.05 -2.67 7.91
C LYS A 118 -10.23 -3.64 9.08
N PHE A 119 -9.18 -4.38 9.46
CA PHE A 119 -9.24 -5.42 10.49
C PHE A 119 -8.98 -4.94 11.93
N GLY A 120 -8.20 -3.87 12.11
CA GLY A 120 -7.80 -3.32 13.41
C GLY A 120 -8.99 -2.82 14.23
N ASN A 121 -10.11 -2.54 13.58
CA ASN A 121 -11.39 -2.21 14.21
C ASN A 121 -12.19 -3.44 14.68
N THR A 122 -11.68 -4.67 14.46
CA THR A 122 -12.39 -5.93 14.74
C THR A 122 -11.50 -6.95 15.46
N LYS A 123 -11.28 -6.78 16.77
CA LYS A 123 -10.59 -7.68 17.73
C LYS A 123 -9.22 -8.24 17.30
N ILE A 124 -8.23 -8.09 18.18
CA ILE A 124 -6.82 -8.53 18.07
C ILE A 124 -6.67 -9.84 17.27
N LYS A 125 -5.94 -9.78 16.15
CA LYS A 125 -5.62 -10.94 15.31
C LYS A 125 -4.12 -11.18 15.37
N HIS A 126 -3.73 -12.38 15.80
CA HIS A 126 -2.35 -12.83 15.73
C HIS A 126 -2.03 -13.31 14.31
N PHE A 127 -0.93 -12.81 13.75
CA PHE A 127 -0.47 -13.16 12.41
C PHE A 127 0.94 -13.76 12.44
N THR A 128 1.23 -14.60 11.46
CA THR A 128 2.60 -15.01 11.13
C THR A 128 2.96 -14.38 9.78
N LYS A 129 4.26 -14.27 9.45
CA LYS A 129 4.69 -13.79 8.11
C LYS A 129 4.00 -14.53 6.98
N ARG A 130 3.81 -15.85 7.15
CA ARG A 130 3.07 -16.70 6.23
C ARG A 130 1.64 -16.23 5.99
N LYS A 131 0.89 -16.01 7.08
CA LYS A 131 -0.50 -15.52 6.99
C LYS A 131 -0.56 -14.16 6.31
N ILE A 132 0.41 -13.27 6.56
CA ILE A 132 0.47 -11.96 5.92
C ILE A 132 0.75 -12.10 4.42
N ALA A 133 1.70 -12.96 4.02
CA ALA A 133 1.97 -13.26 2.62
C ALA A 133 0.73 -13.84 1.90
N ASP A 134 0.04 -14.80 2.53
CA ASP A 134 -1.23 -15.35 2.02
C ASP A 134 -2.30 -14.26 1.85
N LEU A 135 -2.43 -13.36 2.84
CA LEU A 135 -3.36 -12.24 2.83
C LEU A 135 -3.07 -11.21 1.72
N LEU A 136 -1.79 -11.04 1.37
CA LEU A 136 -1.36 -10.19 0.25
C LEU A 136 -1.51 -10.88 -1.11
N GLY A 137 -1.94 -12.14 -1.14
CA GLY A 137 -2.12 -12.94 -2.36
C GLY A 137 -0.83 -13.53 -2.91
N HIS A 138 0.23 -13.58 -2.10
CA HIS A 138 1.49 -14.21 -2.47
C HIS A 138 1.42 -15.72 -2.24
N ASN A 139 2.14 -16.50 -3.06
CA ASN A 139 2.24 -17.93 -2.86
C ASN A 139 3.13 -18.22 -1.64
N SER A 140 2.52 -18.54 -0.50
CA SER A 140 3.23 -18.72 0.77
C SER A 140 4.18 -19.90 0.85
N SER A 141 4.40 -20.65 -0.22
CA SER A 141 5.50 -21.62 -0.27
C SER A 141 6.88 -20.98 -0.51
N ASN A 142 6.97 -19.69 -0.89
CA ASN A 142 8.23 -18.99 -1.14
C ASN A 142 8.69 -18.18 0.09
N GLU A 143 9.92 -18.42 0.58
CA GLU A 143 10.50 -17.69 1.71
C GLU A 143 10.75 -16.20 1.41
N GLU A 144 10.94 -15.81 0.14
CA GLU A 144 11.09 -14.40 -0.25
C GLU A 144 9.82 -13.58 0.05
N CYS A 145 8.64 -14.19 -0.09
CA CYS A 145 7.37 -13.54 0.25
C CYS A 145 7.27 -13.24 1.76
N TYR A 146 7.94 -14.02 2.61
CA TYR A 146 7.99 -13.76 4.05
C TYR A 146 8.88 -12.57 4.39
N LYS A 147 9.99 -12.40 3.66
CA LYS A 147 10.86 -11.23 3.80
C LYS A 147 10.13 -9.95 3.38
N SER A 148 9.37 -9.99 2.27
CA SER A 148 8.53 -8.86 1.84
C SER A 148 7.48 -8.49 2.90
N ALA A 149 6.79 -9.49 3.46
CA ALA A 149 5.80 -9.26 4.52
C ALA A 149 6.44 -8.63 5.77
N GLU A 150 7.59 -9.13 6.21
CA GLU A 150 8.34 -8.55 7.34
C GLU A 150 8.83 -7.15 7.05
N HIS A 151 9.34 -6.91 5.83
CA HIS A 151 9.79 -5.59 5.41
C HIS A 151 8.65 -4.56 5.45
N CYS A 152 7.46 -4.92 4.95
CA CYS A 152 6.29 -4.06 5.03
C CYS A 152 5.90 -3.77 6.49
N LEU A 153 5.95 -4.77 7.38
CA LEU A 153 5.67 -4.56 8.81
C LEU A 153 6.65 -3.58 9.46
N ASN A 154 7.95 -3.75 9.20
CA ASN A 154 8.98 -2.88 9.75
C ASN A 154 8.79 -1.44 9.27
N ILE A 155 8.57 -1.21 7.98
CA ILE A 155 8.30 0.13 7.45
C ILE A 155 7.07 0.76 8.14
N LEU A 156 5.97 0.01 8.28
CA LEU A 156 4.77 0.54 8.93
C LEU A 156 5.01 0.85 10.42
N GLN A 157 5.84 0.06 11.11
CA GLN A 157 6.20 0.29 12.51
C GLN A 157 7.14 1.49 12.67
N ASP A 158 8.14 1.64 11.81
CA ASP A 158 9.09 2.76 11.81
C ASP A 158 8.39 4.09 11.48
N LEU A 159 7.43 4.06 10.56
CA LEU A 159 6.53 5.19 10.26
C LEU A 159 5.48 5.42 11.34
N LYS A 160 5.45 4.60 12.41
CA LYS A 160 4.47 4.64 13.50
C LYS A 160 3.03 4.64 13.00
N LEU A 161 2.77 3.88 11.92
CA LEU A 161 1.44 3.65 11.36
C LEU A 161 0.77 2.42 11.97
N ILE A 162 1.57 1.51 12.53
CA ILE A 162 1.09 0.41 13.36
C ILE A 162 1.87 0.36 14.66
N ASP A 163 1.21 -0.10 15.72
CA ASP A 163 1.86 -0.61 16.91
C ASP A 163 1.82 -2.14 16.88
N LEU A 164 2.98 -2.76 17.01
CA LEU A 164 3.17 -4.18 16.78
C LEU A 164 4.03 -4.80 17.88
N THR A 165 3.53 -5.89 18.46
CA THR A 165 4.31 -6.76 19.34
C THR A 165 4.79 -7.99 18.57
N ILE A 166 6.08 -8.31 18.73
CA ILE A 166 6.71 -9.50 18.16
C ILE A 166 6.99 -10.49 19.30
N GLU A 167 6.49 -11.71 19.16
CA GLU A 167 6.75 -12.81 20.09
C GLU A 167 7.43 -13.97 19.34
N GLU A 168 8.59 -14.42 19.81
CA GLU A 168 9.18 -15.67 19.33
C GLU A 168 8.39 -16.85 19.93
N LYS A 169 7.82 -17.70 19.08
CA LYS A 169 7.14 -18.94 19.46
C LYS A 169 7.95 -20.14 19.00
N LYS A 170 7.89 -21.23 19.77
CA LYS A 170 8.54 -22.50 19.44
C LYS A 170 7.49 -23.57 19.18
N CYS A 171 7.64 -24.31 18.08
CA CYS A 171 6.81 -25.47 17.77
C CYS A 171 7.67 -26.53 17.08
N CYS A 172 7.59 -27.78 17.55
CA CYS A 172 8.33 -28.93 16.99
C CYS A 172 9.83 -28.66 16.79
N GLY A 173 10.49 -27.98 17.74
CA GLY A 173 11.93 -27.68 17.69
C GLY A 173 12.32 -26.53 16.76
N LYS A 174 11.38 -25.89 16.07
CA LYS A 174 11.63 -24.68 15.24
C LYS A 174 11.05 -23.44 15.93
N SER A 175 11.76 -22.31 15.85
CA SER A 175 11.23 -21.02 16.29
C SER A 175 10.64 -20.22 15.12
N TYR A 176 9.63 -19.41 15.40
CA TYR A 176 9.02 -18.49 14.45
C TYR A 176 8.49 -17.25 15.17
N ASN A 177 8.46 -16.12 14.47
CA ASN A 177 7.89 -14.89 15.02
C ASN A 177 6.37 -14.83 14.78
N SER A 178 5.65 -14.54 15.86
CA SER A 178 4.23 -14.19 15.86
C SER A 178 4.11 -12.68 16.03
N TYR A 179 3.28 -12.06 15.20
CA TYR A 179 3.07 -10.62 15.14
C TYR A 179 1.65 -10.32 15.64
N THR A 180 1.55 -9.39 16.58
CA THR A 180 0.28 -8.90 17.10
C THR A 180 0.19 -7.41 16.81
N VAL A 181 -0.75 -7.03 15.93
CA VAL A 181 -1.04 -5.61 15.67
C VAL A 181 -1.95 -5.11 16.79
N ASN A 182 -1.40 -4.28 17.68
CA ASN A 182 -2.11 -3.75 18.84
C ASN A 182 -2.99 -2.56 18.46
N LYS A 183 -2.48 -1.72 17.55
CA LYS A 183 -3.16 -0.51 17.09
C LYS A 183 -2.73 -0.14 15.68
N VAL A 184 -3.64 0.46 14.93
CA VAL A 184 -3.38 1.04 13.61
C VAL A 184 -3.74 2.51 13.68
N TYR A 185 -2.83 3.37 13.23
CA TYR A 185 -2.95 4.81 13.35
C TYR A 185 -3.38 5.42 12.02
N GLU A 186 -4.67 5.75 11.88
CA GLU A 186 -5.22 6.42 10.70
C GLU A 186 -4.54 7.75 10.36
N THR A 187 -3.97 8.40 11.39
CA THR A 187 -3.31 9.70 11.37
C THR A 187 -2.12 9.68 12.31
N ASN A 188 -1.02 10.35 11.98
CA ASN A 188 0.10 10.56 12.90
C ASN A 188 0.60 12.01 12.76
N ASP A 189 1.04 12.60 13.88
CA ASP A 189 1.71 13.91 13.92
C ASP A 189 2.91 13.99 12.98
N TYR A 190 3.54 12.83 12.69
CA TYR A 190 4.56 12.67 11.65
C TYR A 190 4.12 13.17 10.27
N PHE A 191 2.82 13.13 9.95
CA PHE A 191 2.26 13.45 8.64
C PHE A 191 1.53 14.80 8.59
N ASN A 192 1.50 15.55 9.70
CA ASN A 192 0.68 16.76 9.87
C ASN A 192 1.44 18.10 9.65
N SER A 193 2.52 18.13 8.86
CA SER A 193 3.22 19.41 8.60
C SER A 193 3.88 19.48 7.22
N ASP A 194 4.28 20.69 6.83
CA ASP A 194 5.15 21.06 5.69
C ASP A 194 6.50 20.32 5.62
N LYS A 195 6.70 19.32 6.50
CA LYS A 195 7.85 18.43 6.58
C LYS A 195 7.80 17.24 5.63
N LEU A 196 6.80 17.11 4.75
CA LEU A 196 6.78 16.01 3.78
C LEU A 196 8.06 16.03 2.91
N SER A 197 8.52 17.21 2.49
CA SER A 197 9.80 17.41 1.81
C SER A 197 10.99 17.04 2.70
N ASP A 198 10.99 17.43 3.97
CA ASP A 198 12.06 17.09 4.91
C ASP A 198 12.09 15.60 5.24
N ILE A 199 10.94 14.93 5.24
CA ILE A 199 10.80 13.48 5.43
C ILE A 199 11.36 12.76 4.21
N LEU A 200 11.01 13.18 2.99
CA LEU A 200 11.57 12.62 1.75
C LEU A 200 13.09 12.84 1.66
N ASN A 201 13.58 13.96 2.19
CA ASN A 201 15.01 14.31 2.16
C ASN A 201 15.81 13.63 3.29
N ASN A 202 15.22 13.45 4.48
CA ASN A 202 15.84 12.88 5.69
C ASN A 202 15.32 11.50 6.06
N ILE A 203 14.83 10.72 5.09
CA ILE A 203 14.59 9.28 5.30
C ILE A 203 15.87 8.69 5.89
N PRO A 204 15.82 8.02 7.06
CA PRO A 204 16.98 7.37 7.65
C PRO A 204 17.72 6.56 6.58
N ASN A 205 19.04 6.70 6.48
CA ASN A 205 19.84 6.01 5.46
C ASN A 205 19.60 4.50 5.51
N GLU A 206 19.31 3.94 6.69
CA GLU A 206 18.90 2.55 6.89
C GLU A 206 17.70 2.16 6.01
N ILE A 207 16.66 3.00 5.91
CA ILE A 207 15.49 2.75 5.07
C ILE A 207 15.81 2.96 3.57
N LYS A 208 16.74 3.87 3.23
CA LYS A 208 17.22 4.07 1.84
C LYS A 208 18.05 2.88 1.35
N ASP A 209 18.91 2.33 2.20
CA ASP A 209 19.73 1.15 1.91
C ASP A 209 18.87 -0.12 1.83
N TRP A 210 17.82 -0.23 2.66
CA TRP A 210 16.89 -1.36 2.60
C TRP A 210 16.00 -1.36 1.34
N ALA A 211 15.72 -0.18 0.78
CA ALA A 211 15.06 -0.08 -0.53
C ALA A 211 15.96 -0.62 -1.67
N ALA A 212 17.28 -0.59 -1.52
CA ALA A 212 18.23 -1.15 -2.49
C ALA A 212 18.42 -2.67 -2.32
N ASP A 213 18.31 -3.22 -1.11
CA ASP A 213 18.48 -4.66 -0.86
C ASP A 213 17.30 -5.53 -1.30
N ALA A 214 16.10 -4.96 -1.48
CA ALA A 214 14.97 -5.67 -2.10
C ALA A 214 15.18 -5.98 -3.61
N ASP A 215 16.29 -5.50 -4.20
CA ASP A 215 16.70 -5.78 -5.59
C ASP A 215 17.73 -6.94 -5.69
N ARG A 216 18.00 -7.67 -4.60
CA ARG A 216 18.84 -8.90 -4.58
C ARG A 216 18.03 -10.16 -4.27
#